data_AF-A0AAW7YT77-F1
#
_entry.id   AF-A0AAW7YT77-F1
#
_cell.length_a   1.000
_cell.length_b   1.000
_cell.length_c   1.000
_cell.angle_alpha   90.00
_cell.angle_beta   90.00
_cell.angle_gamma   90.00
#
_symmetry.space_group_name_H-M   'P 1'
#
loop_
_entity.id
_entity.type
_entity.pdbx_description
1 polymer ?
#
loop_
_entity_poly.entity_id
_entity_poly.type
_entity_poly.pdbx_seq_one_letter_code
_entity_poly.pdbx_strand_id
1 'polypeptide(L)'
;MAGNDRLRSGLHRFAQTRAVHGECGGYMALGAGLVDAQGQRHQMLGLLGLETSFAKRKMNLGYRLAELSAPMPGFEVGTRLRGHEFHYARILSQPDAPLAEVRDAN
;
A
#
# COMPACT_ATOMS: atom_id res chain seq x y z
N MET A 1 -12.45 7.56 4.05
CA MET A 1 -12.85 8.20 2.77
C MET A 1 -14.36 8.22 2.54
N ALA A 2 -15.19 7.99 3.57
CA ALA A 2 -16.63 8.20 3.45
C ALA A 2 -16.89 9.67 3.11
N GLY A 3 -17.44 9.94 1.92
CA GLY A 3 -17.88 11.28 1.49
C GLY A 3 -16.99 12.03 0.49
N ASN A 4 -15.87 11.48 -0.01
CA ASN A 4 -15.05 12.16 -1.03
C ASN A 4 -15.09 11.46 -2.40
N ASP A 5 -16.31 11.30 -2.95
CA ASP A 5 -16.52 10.63 -4.22
C ASP A 5 -15.83 11.32 -5.40
N ARG A 6 -15.68 12.65 -5.34
CA ARG A 6 -14.98 13.40 -6.39
C ARG A 6 -13.49 13.01 -6.46
N LEU A 7 -12.82 12.91 -5.32
CA LEU A 7 -11.43 12.44 -5.26
C LEU A 7 -11.33 11.00 -5.73
N ARG A 8 -12.25 10.13 -5.28
CA ARG A 8 -12.28 8.72 -5.67
C ARG A 8 -12.41 8.57 -7.19
N SER A 9 -13.43 9.17 -7.79
CA SER A 9 -13.64 9.12 -9.25
C SER A 9 -12.48 9.77 -10.03
N GLY A 10 -11.89 10.84 -9.50
CA GLY A 10 -10.72 11.49 -10.09
C GLY A 10 -9.49 10.58 -10.13
N LEU A 11 -9.17 9.94 -9.00
CA LEU A 11 -8.05 8.99 -8.91
C LEU A 11 -8.27 7.75 -9.77
N HIS A 12 -9.49 7.22 -9.82
CA HIS A 12 -9.84 6.13 -10.74
C HIS A 12 -9.58 6.50 -12.20
N ARG A 13 -10.01 7.69 -12.63
CA ARG A 13 -9.74 8.18 -14.00
C ARG A 13 -8.25 8.38 -14.25
N PHE A 14 -7.52 8.93 -13.28
CA PHE A 14 -6.07 9.14 -13.41
C PHE A 14 -5.33 7.80 -13.56
N ALA A 15 -5.68 6.81 -12.73
CA ALA A 15 -5.08 5.48 -12.72
C ALA A 15 -5.27 4.70 -14.03
N GLN A 16 -6.27 5.06 -14.85
CA GLN A 16 -6.47 4.46 -16.18
C GLN A 16 -5.37 4.83 -17.18
N THR A 17 -4.62 5.91 -16.94
CA THR A 17 -3.65 6.45 -17.93
C THR A 17 -2.26 6.66 -17.35
N ARG A 18 -2.12 6.68 -16.02
CA ARG A 18 -0.88 7.02 -15.31
C ARG A 18 -0.74 6.16 -14.07
N ALA A 19 0.50 5.83 -13.73
CA ALA A 19 0.80 5.09 -12.51
C ALA A 19 0.44 5.89 -11.25
N VAL A 20 -0.06 5.20 -10.24
CA VAL A 20 -0.33 5.77 -8.91
C VAL A 20 0.50 4.99 -7.90
N HIS A 21 1.41 5.68 -7.23
CA HIS A 21 2.23 5.11 -6.17
C HIS A 21 1.73 5.64 -4.83
N GLY A 22 1.44 4.73 -3.90
CA GLY A 22 0.99 5.07 -2.55
C GLY A 22 1.91 4.44 -1.53
N GLU A 23 2.42 5.25 -0.60
CA GLU A 23 3.26 4.79 0.51
C GLU A 23 2.53 4.90 1.84
N CYS A 24 2.78 3.97 2.76
CA CYS A 24 2.17 3.96 4.10
C CYS A 24 0.65 4.17 4.07
N GLY A 25 0.14 5.30 4.59
CA GLY A 25 -1.29 5.64 4.55
C GLY A 25 -1.86 5.77 3.13
N GLY A 26 -1.03 6.19 2.16
CA GLY A 26 -1.38 6.20 0.75
C GLY A 26 -1.58 4.79 0.18
N TYR A 27 -0.69 3.86 0.53
CA TYR A 27 -0.81 2.45 0.12
C TYR A 27 -2.14 1.85 0.60
N MET A 28 -2.48 2.12 1.86
CA MET A 28 -3.71 1.63 2.44
C MET A 28 -4.96 2.30 1.86
N ALA A 29 -4.87 3.59 1.56
CA ALA A 29 -5.93 4.34 0.89
C ALA A 29 -6.22 3.80 -0.52
N LEU A 30 -5.22 3.29 -1.23
CA LEU A 30 -5.38 2.67 -2.55
C LEU A 30 -6.10 1.30 -2.48
N GLY A 31 -6.03 0.62 -1.34
CA GLY A 31 -6.65 -0.68 -1.11
C GLY A 31 -8.18 -0.69 -1.21
N ALA A 32 -8.77 -1.87 -1.09
CA ALA A 32 -10.22 -2.09 -1.12
C ALA A 32 -10.87 -1.79 0.24
N GLY A 33 -10.12 -1.96 1.34
CA GLY A 33 -10.67 -1.81 2.69
C GLY A 33 -9.63 -1.49 3.77
N LEU A 34 -10.09 -0.78 4.79
CA LEU A 34 -9.35 -0.50 6.02
C LEU A 34 -10.22 -0.80 7.23
N VAL A 35 -9.73 -1.64 8.14
CA VAL A 35 -10.37 -1.89 9.44
C VAL A 35 -9.77 -0.95 10.48
N ASP A 36 -10.61 -0.11 11.10
CA ASP A 36 -10.18 0.88 12.08
C ASP A 36 -9.90 0.27 13.48
N ALA A 37 -9.58 1.14 14.44
CA ALA A 37 -9.28 0.74 15.82
C ALA A 37 -10.50 0.13 16.54
N GLN A 38 -11.71 0.45 16.09
CA GLN A 38 -12.98 -0.05 16.63
C GLN A 38 -13.41 -1.36 15.95
N GLY A 39 -12.65 -1.86 14.98
CA GLY A 39 -12.96 -3.06 14.22
C GLY A 39 -13.95 -2.81 13.06
N GLN A 40 -14.30 -1.56 12.77
CA GLN A 40 -15.18 -1.21 11.66
C GLN A 40 -14.39 -1.19 10.35
N ARG A 41 -14.90 -1.90 9.34
CA ARG A 41 -14.37 -1.86 7.97
C ARG A 41 -14.89 -0.63 7.24
N HIS A 42 -13.97 0.09 6.60
CA HIS A 42 -14.23 1.24 5.75
C HIS A 42 -13.81 0.94 4.32
N GLN A 43 -14.66 1.28 3.35
CA GLN A 43 -14.30 1.19 1.94
C GLN A 43 -13.28 2.28 1.59
N MET A 44 -12.20 1.85 0.94
CA MET A 44 -11.11 2.70 0.44
C MET A 44 -11.25 2.92 -1.08
N LEU A 45 -10.19 3.28 -1.80
CA LEU A 45 -10.28 3.59 -3.24
C LEU A 45 -10.57 2.34 -4.09
N GLY A 46 -10.11 1.17 -3.68
CA GLY A 46 -10.28 -0.09 -4.43
C GLY A 46 -9.50 -0.13 -5.72
N LEU A 47 -8.37 0.57 -5.79
CA LEU A 47 -7.41 0.48 -6.90
C LEU A 47 -6.48 -0.72 -6.74
N LEU A 48 -6.35 -1.22 -5.50
CA LEU A 48 -5.73 -2.49 -5.14
C LEU A 48 -6.74 -3.32 -4.36
N GLY A 49 -6.66 -4.65 -4.46
CA GLY A 49 -7.38 -5.61 -3.61
C GLY A 49 -6.88 -5.67 -2.16
N LEU A 50 -5.91 -4.83 -1.80
CA LEU A 50 -5.35 -4.73 -0.46
C LEU A 50 -6.42 -4.45 0.61
N GLU A 51 -6.38 -5.21 1.71
CA GLU A 51 -7.09 -4.91 2.94
C GLU A 51 -6.12 -4.78 4.11
N THR A 52 -6.27 -3.72 4.92
CA THR A 52 -5.39 -3.45 6.07
C THR A 52 -6.18 -3.22 7.35
N SER A 53 -5.52 -3.35 8.50
CA SER A 53 -6.11 -3.12 9.81
C SER A 53 -5.17 -2.37 10.75
N PHE A 54 -5.73 -1.46 11.55
CA PHE A 54 -5.07 -0.88 12.72
C PHE A 54 -5.71 -1.29 14.06
N ALA A 55 -6.66 -2.23 14.05
CA ALA A 55 -7.35 -2.69 15.26
C ALA A 55 -6.38 -3.19 16.34
N LYS A 56 -5.31 -3.87 15.93
CA LYS A 56 -4.24 -4.32 16.81
C LYS A 56 -2.94 -3.64 16.41
N ARG A 57 -2.52 -2.62 17.17
CA ARG A 57 -1.27 -1.91 16.94
C ARG A 57 -0.10 -2.86 17.20
N LYS A 58 0.61 -3.24 16.15
CA LYS A 58 1.93 -3.88 16.23
C LYS A 58 2.91 -3.02 15.48
N MET A 59 3.89 -2.48 16.19
CA MET A 59 4.97 -1.73 15.55
C MET A 59 5.86 -2.70 14.78
N ASN A 60 5.95 -2.52 13.47
CA ASN A 60 7.03 -3.10 12.68
C ASN A 60 8.07 -2.00 12.45
N LEU A 61 9.29 -2.23 12.94
CA LEU A 61 10.44 -1.34 12.75
C LEU A 61 11.64 -2.18 12.34
N GLY A 62 12.24 -1.86 11.19
CA GLY A 62 13.45 -2.54 10.73
C GLY A 62 13.92 -2.04 9.37
N TYR A 63 15.19 -2.30 9.05
CA TYR A 63 15.71 -2.07 7.71
C TYR A 63 15.22 -3.17 6.76
N ARG A 64 14.93 -2.78 5.52
CA ARG A 64 14.49 -3.66 4.45
C ARG A 64 15.34 -3.48 3.21
N LEU A 65 15.54 -4.59 2.52
CA LEU A 65 16.01 -4.61 1.15
C LEU A 65 14.85 -5.05 0.25
N ALA A 66 14.48 -4.20 -0.70
CA ALA A 66 13.43 -4.47 -1.67
C ALA A 66 14.06 -4.64 -3.06
N GLU A 67 13.82 -5.76 -3.73
CA GLU A 67 14.21 -5.99 -5.12
C GLU A 67 12.98 -5.85 -6.02
N LEU A 68 13.01 -4.89 -6.94
CA LEU A 68 11.85 -4.54 -7.76
C LEU A 68 11.47 -5.65 -8.75
N SER A 69 10.20 -6.05 -8.73
CA SER A 69 9.61 -7.00 -9.69
C SER A 69 9.00 -6.30 -10.91
N ALA A 70 8.76 -4.99 -10.82
CA ALA A 70 8.28 -4.12 -11.90
C ALA A 70 9.02 -2.77 -11.86
N PRO A 71 9.15 -2.06 -13.00
CA PRO A 71 9.84 -0.77 -13.02
C PRO A 71 9.03 0.27 -12.24
N MET A 72 9.73 1.23 -11.64
CA MET A 72 9.14 2.40 -11.00
C MET A 72 9.88 3.66 -11.48
N PRO A 73 9.32 4.87 -11.33
CA PRO A 73 9.99 6.08 -11.81
C PRO A 73 11.43 6.19 -11.28
N GLY A 74 12.40 6.17 -12.20
CA GLY A 74 13.83 6.25 -11.90
C GLY A 74 14.54 4.93 -11.56
N PHE A 75 13.84 3.79 -11.59
CA PHE A 75 14.41 2.48 -11.25
C PHE A 75 13.89 1.36 -12.16
N GLU A 76 14.80 0.54 -12.67
CA GLU A 76 14.49 -0.61 -13.50
C GLU A 76 14.11 -1.85 -12.66
N VAL A 77 13.53 -2.85 -13.30
CA VAL A 77 13.32 -4.19 -12.70
C VAL A 77 14.65 -4.74 -12.19
N GLY A 78 14.65 -5.37 -11.02
CA GLY A 78 15.84 -5.91 -10.37
C GLY A 78 16.65 -4.87 -9.58
N THR A 79 16.28 -3.58 -9.62
CA THR A 79 16.91 -2.57 -8.75
C THR A 79 16.67 -2.95 -7.28
N ARG A 80 17.75 -2.89 -6.48
CA ARG A 80 17.70 -3.11 -5.04
C ARG A 80 17.65 -1.79 -4.28
N LEU A 81 16.57 -1.59 -3.55
CA LEU A 81 16.32 -0.41 -2.74
C LEU A 81 16.48 -0.76 -1.25
N ARG A 82 17.19 0.08 -0.51
CA ARG A 82 17.30 -0.01 0.96
C ARG A 82 16.41 1.05 1.59
N GLY A 83 15.65 0.65 2.59
CA GLY A 83 14.78 1.57 3.32
C GLY A 83 14.43 1.04 4.70
N HIS A 84 13.55 1.76 5.37
CA HIS A 84 13.03 1.38 6.68
C HIS A 84 11.55 1.08 6.57
N GLU A 85 11.12 0.01 7.22
CA GLU A 85 9.70 -0.26 7.44
C GLU A 85 9.29 0.31 8.78
N PHE A 86 8.29 1.19 8.78
CA PHE A 86 7.67 1.75 9.97
C PHE A 86 6.16 1.83 9.80
N HIS A 87 5.42 0.89 10.40
CA HIS A 87 3.97 1.01 10.46
C HIS A 87 3.35 0.19 11.60
N TYR A 88 2.21 0.69 12.07
CA TYR A 88 1.33 0.01 13.03
C TYR A 88 0.25 -0.85 12.37
N ALA A 89 0.09 -0.74 11.04
CA ALA A 89 -0.93 -1.46 10.29
C ALA A 89 -0.51 -2.91 10.06
N ARG A 90 -1.49 -3.80 9.95
CA ARG A 90 -1.31 -5.17 9.47
C ARG A 90 -2.06 -5.35 8.15
N ILE A 91 -1.46 -6.10 7.22
CA ILE A 91 -2.12 -6.58 6.02
C ILE A 91 -3.05 -7.75 6.38
N LEU A 92 -4.32 -7.64 6.01
CA LEU A 92 -5.32 -8.69 6.13
C LEU A 92 -5.42 -9.52 4.84
N SER A 93 -5.32 -8.85 3.68
CA SER A 93 -5.34 -9.46 2.36
C SER A 93 -4.51 -8.63 1.39
N GLN A 94 -3.78 -9.26 0.48
CA GLN A 94 -2.99 -8.63 -0.57
C GLN A 94 -2.95 -9.58 -1.78
N PRO A 95 -4.02 -9.60 -2.60
CA PRO A 95 -4.14 -10.56 -3.70
C PRO A 95 -3.40 -10.12 -4.98
N ASP A 96 -3.05 -8.85 -5.08
CA ASP A 96 -2.37 -8.29 -6.25
C ASP A 96 -0.89 -8.67 -6.26
N ALA A 97 -0.29 -8.68 -7.45
CA ALA A 97 1.14 -8.93 -7.61
C ALA A 97 1.97 -7.89 -6.83
N PRO A 98 2.97 -8.32 -6.05
CA PRO A 98 3.82 -7.40 -5.31
C PRO A 98 4.69 -6.56 -6.26
N LEU A 99 4.93 -5.30 -5.89
CA LEU A 99 5.86 -4.42 -6.61
C LEU A 99 7.32 -4.87 -6.46
N ALA A 100 7.65 -5.47 -5.32
CA ALA A 100 9.01 -5.87 -4.97
C ALA A 100 9.01 -7.07 -4.02
N GLU A 101 10.05 -7.90 -4.12
CA GLU A 101 10.38 -8.85 -3.07
C GLU A 101 11.09 -8.12 -1.92
N VAL A 102 10.54 -8.19 -0.72
CA VAL A 102 11.08 -7.50 0.47
C VAL A 102 11.66 -8.51 1.45
N ARG A 103 12.89 -8.25 1.90
CA ARG A 103 13.60 -9.08 2.87
C ARG A 103 14.21 -8.22 3.98
N ASP A 104 14.48 -8.83 5.13
CA ASP A 104 15.28 -8.18 6.17
C ASP A 104 16.66 -7.84 5.61
N ALA A 105 17.12 -6.62 5.85
CA ALA A 105 18.46 -6.17 5.46
C ALA A 105 19.47 -6.59 6.53
N ASN A 106 19.69 -7.90 6.69
CA ASN A 106 20.81 -8.45 7.46
C ASN A 106 22.05 -8.61 6.58
#